data_AF-A0A949X8L3-F1
#
_entry.id   AF-A0A949X8L3-F1
#
_cell.length_a   1.000
_cell.length_b   1.000
_cell.length_c   1.000
_cell.angle_alpha   90.00
_cell.angle_beta   90.00
_cell.angle_gamma   90.00
#
_symmetry.space_group_name_H-M   'P 1'
#
loop_
_entity.id
_entity.type
_entity.pdbx_description
1 polymer ?
#
loop_
_entity_poly.entity_id
_entity_poly.type
_entity_poly.pdbx_seq_one_letter_code
_entity_poly.pdbx_strand_id
1 'polypeptide(L)'
;ARLLAEKMLALATVVTPNVDEAAVLTGLAVTNPDQMRAAAHKLHQMGSPAVVITGGHLDKAIDLLSFTTKRGTEQEVFKSARLRSNSTHGTGCAFATSIACHLALGRGLPEAVLLAKAYVTATITNAHPVGRGTGPVHHLYRMNQQRRVIASDPETIN
;
A
#
# COMPACT_ATOMS: atom_id res chain seq x y z
N ALA A 1 -9.65 17.29 -7.12
CA ALA A 1 -8.60 16.65 -7.95
C ALA A 1 -7.52 17.64 -8.42
N ARG A 2 -7.88 18.75 -9.09
CA ARG A 2 -6.92 19.67 -9.72
C ARG A 2 -5.79 20.20 -8.82
N LEU A 3 -6.12 20.71 -7.63
CA LEU A 3 -5.13 21.23 -6.66
C LEU A 3 -4.15 20.15 -6.15
N LEU A 4 -4.65 18.93 -5.92
CA LEU A 4 -3.85 17.77 -5.51
C LEU A 4 -2.85 17.39 -6.62
N ALA A 5 -3.36 17.30 -7.86
CA ALA A 5 -2.59 16.95 -9.04
C ALA A 5 -1.50 17.99 -9.35
N GLU A 6 -1.83 19.28 -9.29
CA GLU A 6 -0.92 20.37 -9.69
C GLU A 6 0.12 20.72 -8.61
N LYS A 7 -0.18 20.53 -7.32
CA LYS A 7 0.70 21.00 -6.23
C LYS A 7 1.32 19.92 -5.36
N MET A 8 0.71 18.73 -5.24
CA MET A 8 1.14 17.74 -4.25
C MET A 8 1.87 16.54 -4.85
N LEU A 9 1.54 16.12 -6.09
CA LEU A 9 2.16 14.94 -6.70
C LEU A 9 3.69 15.05 -6.78
N ALA A 10 4.21 16.22 -7.19
CA ALA A 10 5.65 16.45 -7.30
C ALA A 10 6.39 16.56 -5.96
N LEU A 11 5.68 16.79 -4.85
CA LEU A 11 6.27 16.90 -3.51
C LEU A 11 6.27 15.57 -2.76
N ALA A 12 5.42 14.63 -3.15
CA ALA A 12 5.28 13.35 -2.49
C ALA A 12 6.44 12.42 -2.86
N THR A 13 7.09 11.81 -1.87
CA THR A 13 8.05 10.72 -2.10
C THR A 13 7.39 9.54 -2.80
N VAL A 14 6.13 9.26 -2.46
CA VAL A 14 5.29 8.23 -3.09
C VAL A 14 3.83 8.64 -2.97
N VAL A 15 3.05 8.43 -4.02
CA VAL A 15 1.58 8.58 -3.99
C VAL A 15 0.91 7.21 -4.07
N THR A 16 -0.20 7.01 -3.38
CA THR A 16 -0.83 5.68 -3.23
C THR A 16 -2.30 5.65 -3.68
N PRO A 17 -2.64 6.08 -4.91
CA PRO A 17 -4.03 6.09 -5.35
C PRO A 17 -4.58 4.66 -5.47
N ASN A 18 -5.84 4.45 -5.15
CA ASN A 18 -6.53 3.25 -5.62
C ASN A 18 -6.86 3.34 -7.13
N VAL A 19 -7.37 2.26 -7.72
CA VAL A 19 -7.70 2.23 -9.16
C VAL A 19 -8.69 3.33 -9.59
N ASP A 20 -9.70 3.65 -8.77
CA ASP A 20 -10.69 4.68 -9.08
C ASP A 20 -10.09 6.08 -8.97
N GLU A 21 -9.29 6.33 -7.94
CA GLU A 21 -8.54 7.58 -7.75
C GLU A 21 -7.52 7.77 -8.88
N ALA A 22 -6.82 6.72 -9.28
CA ALA A 22 -5.89 6.76 -10.40
C ALA A 22 -6.62 7.07 -11.71
N ALA A 23 -7.80 6.49 -11.93
CA ALA A 23 -8.63 6.80 -13.08
C ALA A 23 -9.05 8.28 -13.12
N VAL A 24 -9.49 8.82 -11.98
CA VAL A 24 -9.85 10.24 -11.85
C VAL A 24 -8.66 11.17 -12.06
N LEU A 25 -7.49 10.85 -11.51
CA LEU A 25 -6.29 11.69 -11.63
C LEU A 25 -5.71 11.69 -13.04
N THR A 26 -5.78 10.55 -13.75
CA THR A 26 -5.14 10.38 -15.06
C THR A 26 -6.08 10.58 -16.24
N GLY A 27 -7.40 10.45 -16.02
CA GLY A 27 -8.41 10.38 -17.08
C GLY A 27 -8.42 9.06 -17.85
N LEU A 28 -7.71 8.03 -17.36
CA LEU A 28 -7.61 6.71 -17.98
C LEU A 28 -8.50 5.70 -17.25
N ALA A 29 -9.04 4.71 -17.97
CA ALA A 29 -9.63 3.54 -17.31
C ALA A 29 -8.53 2.69 -16.66
N VAL A 30 -8.78 2.17 -15.45
CA VAL A 30 -7.82 1.35 -14.69
C VAL A 30 -8.50 0.08 -14.16
N THR A 31 -8.73 -0.89 -15.03
CA THR A 31 -9.43 -2.15 -14.72
C THR A 31 -8.55 -3.40 -14.81
N ASN A 32 -7.33 -3.26 -15.31
CA ASN A 32 -6.38 -4.37 -15.46
C ASN A 32 -4.92 -3.91 -15.25
N PRO A 33 -3.97 -4.86 -15.10
CA PRO A 33 -2.57 -4.53 -14.82
C PRO A 33 -1.90 -3.64 -15.87
N ASP A 34 -2.22 -3.79 -17.16
CA ASP A 34 -1.59 -2.98 -18.22
C ASP A 34 -2.08 -1.53 -18.15
N GLN A 35 -3.36 -1.34 -17.85
CA GLN A 35 -3.93 -0.02 -17.58
C GLN A 35 -3.37 0.61 -16.30
N MET A 36 -3.08 -0.18 -15.26
CA MET A 36 -2.36 0.32 -14.08
C MET A 36 -0.98 0.85 -14.47
N ARG A 37 -0.24 0.16 -15.35
CA ARG A 37 1.06 0.64 -15.84
C ARG A 37 0.94 1.94 -16.62
N ALA A 38 -0.08 2.06 -17.48
CA ALA A 38 -0.35 3.29 -18.22
C ALA A 38 -0.71 4.46 -17.28
N ALA A 39 -1.55 4.23 -16.28
CA ALA A 39 -1.89 5.22 -15.26
C ALA A 39 -0.67 5.64 -14.44
N ALA A 40 0.18 4.69 -14.02
CA ALA A 40 1.42 4.98 -13.31
C ALA A 40 2.37 5.84 -14.17
N HIS A 41 2.52 5.51 -15.46
CA HIS A 41 3.29 6.33 -16.39
C HIS A 41 2.75 7.77 -16.49
N LYS A 42 1.43 7.94 -16.58
CA LYS A 42 0.79 9.26 -16.61
C LYS A 42 1.04 10.04 -15.32
N LEU A 43 0.97 9.39 -14.15
CA LEU A 43 1.26 10.00 -12.85
C LEU A 43 2.73 10.42 -12.71
N HIS A 44 3.66 9.67 -13.31
CA HIS A 44 5.06 10.11 -13.43
C HIS A 44 5.20 11.35 -14.31
N GLN A 45 4.49 11.43 -15.45
CA GLN A 45 4.46 12.64 -16.28
C GLN A 45 3.88 13.86 -15.55
N MET A 46 3.02 13.63 -14.55
CA MET A 46 2.46 14.66 -13.68
C MET A 46 3.41 15.06 -12.52
N GLY A 47 4.61 14.46 -12.44
CA GLY A 47 5.67 14.83 -11.52
C GLY A 47 5.90 13.87 -10.35
N SER A 48 5.10 12.81 -10.21
CA SER A 48 5.28 11.87 -9.08
C SER A 48 6.55 11.02 -9.27
N PRO A 49 7.50 11.00 -8.32
CA PRO A 49 8.72 10.18 -8.44
C PRO A 49 8.45 8.69 -8.19
N ALA A 50 7.44 8.38 -7.37
CA ALA A 50 6.96 7.02 -7.16
C ALA A 50 5.44 6.97 -7.00
N VAL A 51 4.84 5.85 -7.40
CA VAL A 51 3.39 5.62 -7.43
C VAL A 51 3.12 4.19 -6.99
N VAL A 52 2.17 3.99 -6.08
CA VAL A 52 1.60 2.69 -5.75
C VAL A 52 0.12 2.71 -6.07
N ILE A 53 -0.29 2.04 -7.15
CA ILE A 53 -1.70 1.91 -7.50
C ILE A 53 -2.25 0.66 -6.81
N THR A 54 -3.18 0.84 -5.86
CA THR A 54 -3.78 -0.29 -5.14
C THR A 54 -5.01 -0.82 -5.87
N GLY A 55 -5.02 -2.11 -6.20
CA GLY A 55 -6.09 -2.78 -6.96
C GLY A 55 -6.93 -3.74 -6.11
N GLY A 56 -7.01 -3.52 -4.80
CA GLY A 56 -7.79 -4.37 -3.88
C GLY A 56 -9.27 -4.55 -4.23
N HIS A 57 -9.84 -3.65 -5.06
CA HIS A 57 -11.22 -3.73 -5.57
C HIS A 57 -11.37 -4.61 -6.82
N LEU A 58 -10.27 -4.97 -7.49
CA LEU A 58 -10.28 -5.86 -8.65
C LEU A 58 -10.49 -7.33 -8.22
N ASP A 59 -10.92 -8.18 -9.14
CA ASP A 59 -11.14 -9.62 -8.88
C ASP A 59 -9.88 -10.33 -8.36
N LYS A 60 -8.71 -9.88 -8.81
CA LYS A 60 -7.42 -10.22 -8.23
C LYS A 60 -6.88 -8.96 -7.55
N ALA A 61 -6.66 -9.02 -6.24
CA ALA A 61 -6.05 -7.93 -5.50
C ALA A 61 -4.57 -7.80 -5.92
N ILE A 62 -4.33 -6.91 -6.87
CA ILE A 62 -3.02 -6.61 -7.46
C ILE A 62 -2.71 -5.17 -7.12
N ASP A 63 -1.55 -4.93 -6.51
CA ASP A 63 -1.02 -3.58 -6.35
C ASP A 63 0.21 -3.42 -7.24
N LEU A 64 0.33 -2.27 -7.91
CA LEU A 64 1.46 -1.94 -8.77
C LEU A 64 2.27 -0.83 -8.12
N LEU A 65 3.55 -1.10 -7.83
CA LEU A 65 4.53 -0.08 -7.52
C LEU A 65 5.27 0.30 -8.80
N SER A 66 5.44 1.60 -9.04
CA SER A 66 6.23 2.17 -10.13
C SER A 66 7.04 3.33 -9.58
N PHE A 67 8.37 3.32 -9.75
CA PHE A 67 9.25 4.34 -9.18
C PHE A 67 10.45 4.63 -10.09
N THR A 68 10.90 5.88 -10.08
CA THR A 68 12.03 6.33 -10.90
C THR A 68 13.35 6.10 -10.16
N THR A 69 14.29 5.44 -10.84
CA THR A 69 15.67 5.26 -10.41
C THR A 69 16.62 5.95 -11.39
N LYS A 70 17.93 5.97 -11.06
CA LYS A 70 18.95 6.49 -11.98
C LYS A 70 19.06 5.69 -13.29
N ARG A 71 18.49 4.47 -13.33
CA ARG A 71 18.51 3.58 -14.49
C ARG A 71 17.24 3.66 -15.34
N GLY A 72 16.24 4.43 -14.90
CA GLY A 72 14.94 4.54 -15.54
C GLY A 72 13.81 4.21 -14.58
N THR A 73 12.63 3.91 -15.11
CA THR A 73 11.46 3.54 -14.29
C THR A 73 11.45 2.04 -14.05
N GLU A 74 11.35 1.66 -12.77
CA GLU A 74 11.22 0.27 -12.32
C GLU A 74 9.78 0.01 -11.84
N GLN A 75 9.32 -1.22 -11.98
CA GLN A 75 7.95 -1.62 -11.63
C GLN A 75 7.92 -2.97 -10.92
N GLU A 76 7.13 -3.05 -9.85
CA GLU A 76 6.92 -4.25 -9.06
C GLU A 76 5.43 -4.52 -8.85
N VAL A 77 5.05 -5.80 -8.88
CA VAL A 77 3.65 -6.23 -8.75
C VAL A 77 3.49 -7.05 -7.48
N PHE A 78 2.61 -6.58 -6.59
CA PHE A 78 2.30 -7.24 -5.34
C PHE A 78 0.95 -7.93 -5.43
N LYS A 79 0.94 -9.26 -5.39
CA LYS A 79 -0.28 -10.06 -5.47
C LYS A 79 -0.74 -10.48 -4.07
N SER A 80 -2.04 -10.47 -3.83
CA SER A 80 -2.66 -11.11 -2.66
C SER A 80 -3.97 -11.77 -3.04
N ALA A 81 -4.41 -12.73 -2.21
CA ALA A 81 -5.79 -13.17 -2.25
C ALA A 81 -6.71 -12.00 -1.90
N ARG A 82 -7.87 -11.91 -2.57
CA ARG A 82 -8.92 -10.96 -2.18
C ARG A 82 -9.52 -11.45 -0.86
N LEU A 83 -9.41 -10.64 0.18
CA LEU A 83 -10.04 -10.93 1.46
C LEU A 83 -11.53 -10.59 1.38
N ARG A 84 -12.38 -11.58 1.65
CA ARG A 84 -13.82 -11.34 1.85
C ARG A 84 -14.02 -10.84 3.28
N SER A 85 -14.11 -9.52 3.45
CA SER A 85 -14.36 -8.89 4.75
C SER A 85 -15.16 -7.60 4.55
N ASN A 86 -16.04 -7.30 5.49
CA ASN A 86 -16.76 -6.02 5.56
C ASN A 86 -15.96 -4.96 6.32
N SER A 87 -14.81 -5.33 6.91
CA SER A 87 -13.97 -4.44 7.69
C SER A 87 -12.87 -3.81 6.83
N THR A 88 -13.27 -2.96 5.88
CA THR A 88 -12.36 -2.33 4.91
C THR A 88 -12.23 -0.82 5.09
N HIS A 89 -12.96 -0.23 6.04
CA HIS A 89 -12.86 1.19 6.34
C HIS A 89 -11.47 1.49 6.92
N GLY A 90 -10.79 2.49 6.36
CA GLY A 90 -9.45 2.89 6.76
C GLY A 90 -8.30 2.10 6.12
N THR A 91 -8.56 1.12 5.25
CA THR A 91 -7.51 0.32 4.58
C THR A 91 -6.49 1.16 3.81
N GLY A 92 -6.95 2.15 3.03
CA GLY A 92 -6.06 3.06 2.31
C GLY A 92 -5.20 3.93 3.25
N CYS A 93 -5.79 4.46 4.32
CA CYS A 93 -5.06 5.24 5.33
C CYS A 93 -4.03 4.38 6.06
N ALA A 94 -4.41 3.15 6.45
CA ALA A 94 -3.53 2.18 7.08
C ALA A 94 -2.34 1.83 6.18
N PHE A 95 -2.59 1.63 4.88
CA PHE A 95 -1.58 1.33 3.88
C PHE A 95 -0.56 2.47 3.74
N ALA A 96 -1.04 3.68 3.44
CA ALA A 96 -0.18 4.86 3.27
C ALA A 96 0.62 5.18 4.54
N THR A 97 -0.03 5.09 5.72
CA THR A 97 0.64 5.29 7.02
C THR A 97 1.73 4.25 7.24
N SER A 98 1.47 2.98 6.96
CA SER A 98 2.45 1.91 7.12
C SER A 98 3.67 2.10 6.20
N ILE A 99 3.46 2.56 4.96
CA ILE A 99 4.56 2.90 4.05
C ILE A 99 5.39 4.04 4.66
N ALA A 100 4.75 5.13 5.07
CA ALA A 100 5.43 6.28 5.66
C ALA A 100 6.26 5.89 6.89
N CYS A 101 5.71 5.06 7.79
CA CYS A 101 6.43 4.55 8.95
C CYS A 101 7.64 3.69 8.57
N HIS A 102 7.52 2.81 7.57
CA HIS A 102 8.64 1.98 7.13
C HIS A 102 9.74 2.78 6.45
N LEU A 103 9.38 3.79 5.64
CA LEU A 103 10.34 4.73 5.07
C LEU A 103 11.06 5.54 6.16
N ALA A 104 10.34 6.00 7.19
CA ALA A 104 10.92 6.71 8.33
C ALA A 104 11.91 5.84 9.14
N LEU A 105 11.72 4.51 9.12
CA LEU A 105 12.65 3.53 9.69
C LEU A 105 13.83 3.18 8.77
N GLY A 106 13.99 3.88 7.63
CA GLY A 106 15.09 3.69 6.70
C GLY A 106 14.95 2.51 5.73
N ARG A 107 13.76 1.90 5.62
CA ARG A 107 13.53 0.80 4.68
C ARG A 107 13.40 1.30 3.26
N GLY A 108 13.77 0.44 2.30
CA GLY A 108 13.60 0.71 0.87
C GLY A 108 12.11 0.76 0.48
N LEU A 109 11.77 1.49 -0.57
CA LEU A 109 10.38 1.67 -1.00
C LEU A 109 9.67 0.34 -1.35
N PRO A 110 10.25 -0.59 -2.14
CA PRO A 110 9.63 -1.89 -2.39
C PRO A 110 9.34 -2.68 -1.10
N GLU A 111 10.30 -2.68 -0.17
CA GLU A 111 10.15 -3.33 1.13
C GLU A 111 9.03 -2.69 1.97
N ALA A 112 8.98 -1.36 2.02
CA ALA A 112 7.94 -0.61 2.72
C ALA A 112 6.53 -0.93 2.18
N VAL A 113 6.38 -1.04 0.86
CA VAL A 113 5.12 -1.42 0.19
C VAL A 113 4.73 -2.86 0.53
N LEU A 114 5.69 -3.79 0.46
CA LEU A 114 5.47 -5.20 0.82
C LEU A 114 4.97 -5.33 2.27
N LEU A 115 5.65 -4.66 3.20
CA LEU A 115 5.30 -4.69 4.63
C LEU A 115 3.96 -4.02 4.90
N ALA A 116 3.66 -2.90 4.24
CA ALA A 116 2.36 -2.23 4.34
C ALA A 116 1.21 -3.11 3.84
N LYS A 117 1.41 -3.84 2.75
CA LYS A 117 0.42 -4.79 2.24
C LYS A 117 0.16 -5.94 3.22
N ALA A 118 1.22 -6.47 3.82
CA ALA A 118 1.13 -7.49 4.85
C ALA A 118 0.42 -6.98 6.11
N TYR A 119 0.74 -5.74 6.53
CA TYR A 119 0.07 -5.08 7.65
C TYR A 119 -1.43 -4.94 7.41
N VAL A 120 -1.85 -4.32 6.30
CA VAL A 120 -3.26 -4.12 5.99
C VAL A 120 -4.02 -5.44 5.90
N THR A 121 -3.45 -6.44 5.23
CA THR A 121 -4.01 -7.80 5.17
C THR A 121 -4.28 -8.34 6.57
N ALA A 122 -3.29 -8.25 7.48
CA ALA A 122 -3.45 -8.73 8.85
C ALA A 122 -4.49 -7.92 9.64
N THR A 123 -4.55 -6.59 9.46
CA THR A 123 -5.57 -5.76 10.13
C THR A 123 -6.99 -6.06 9.67
N ILE A 124 -7.19 -6.42 8.40
CA ILE A 124 -8.50 -6.84 7.85
C ILE A 124 -8.84 -8.24 8.37
N THR A 125 -7.89 -9.18 8.33
CA THR A 125 -8.11 -10.57 8.76
C THR A 125 -8.46 -10.68 10.25
N ASN A 126 -7.87 -9.84 11.10
CA ASN A 126 -8.12 -9.83 12.54
C ASN A 126 -9.18 -8.81 12.95
N ALA A 127 -9.91 -8.23 12.00
CA ALA A 127 -10.93 -7.23 12.31
C ALA A 127 -12.14 -7.86 13.00
N HIS A 128 -12.62 -7.16 14.03
CA HIS A 128 -13.89 -7.51 14.67
C HIS A 128 -15.04 -6.83 13.93
N PRO A 129 -16.19 -7.51 13.74
CA PRO A 129 -17.36 -6.88 13.18
C PRO A 129 -17.88 -5.81 14.17
N VAL A 130 -17.83 -4.56 13.76
CA VAL A 130 -18.33 -3.41 14.53
C VAL A 130 -19.39 -2.70 13.71
N GLY A 131 -20.59 -2.54 14.28
CA GLY A 131 -21.72 -1.91 13.60
C GLY A 131 -22.35 -2.79 12.51
N ARG A 132 -23.22 -2.18 11.70
CA ARG A 132 -23.99 -2.86 10.63
C ARG A 132 -23.50 -2.52 9.21
N GLY A 133 -22.50 -1.66 9.08
CA GLY A 133 -21.96 -1.18 7.80
C GLY A 133 -20.53 -1.67 7.54
N THR A 134 -19.77 -0.91 6.75
CA THR A 134 -18.34 -1.16 6.54
C THR A 134 -17.56 -0.90 7.82
N GLY A 135 -17.06 -1.97 8.44
CA GLY A 135 -16.32 -1.92 9.71
C GLY A 135 -14.90 -1.37 9.56
N PRO A 136 -14.29 -0.90 10.65
CA PRO A 136 -12.89 -0.49 10.67
C PRO A 136 -11.95 -1.70 10.63
N VAL A 137 -10.75 -1.50 10.11
CA VAL A 137 -9.64 -2.46 10.28
C VAL A 137 -9.15 -2.51 11.73
N HIS A 138 -8.57 -3.63 12.15
CA HIS A 138 -8.04 -3.79 13.51
C HIS A 138 -6.53 -3.49 13.57
N HIS A 139 -6.20 -2.21 13.77
CA HIS A 139 -4.80 -1.75 13.89
C HIS A 139 -4.02 -2.41 15.03
N LEU A 140 -4.70 -2.75 16.14
CA LEU A 140 -4.11 -3.27 17.36
C LEU A 140 -4.07 -4.80 17.44
N TYR A 141 -4.25 -5.50 16.30
CA TYR A 141 -4.33 -6.96 16.26
C TYR A 141 -3.13 -7.71 16.89
N ARG A 142 -1.98 -7.03 17.02
CA ARG A 142 -0.77 -7.58 17.67
C ARG A 142 -0.68 -7.31 19.17
N MET A 143 -1.48 -6.43 19.75
CA MET A 143 -1.37 -6.08 21.17
C MET A 143 -1.69 -7.26 22.10
N ASN A 144 -2.55 -8.19 21.66
CA ASN A 144 -2.93 -9.37 22.43
C ASN A 144 -2.17 -10.65 22.03
N GLN A 145 -1.24 -10.56 21.07
CA GLN A 145 -0.38 -11.69 20.75
C GLN A 145 0.81 -11.66 21.71
N GLN A 146 1.01 -12.74 22.49
CA GLN A 146 2.20 -12.91 23.32
C GLN A 146 3.44 -12.57 22.46
N ARG A 147 4.28 -11.64 22.94
CA ARG A 147 5.56 -11.34 22.28
C ARG A 147 6.25 -12.67 22.02
N ARG A 148 6.53 -13.00 20.74
CA ARG A 148 7.47 -14.09 20.44
C ARG A 148 8.76 -13.74 21.18
N VAL A 149 9.09 -14.52 22.20
CA VAL A 149 10.39 -14.45 22.85
C VAL A 149 11.38 -14.78 21.74
N ILE A 150 12.15 -13.78 21.32
CA ILE A 150 13.33 -14.03 20.50
C ILE A 150 14.24 -14.80 21.43
N ALA A 151 14.44 -16.09 21.16
CA ALA A 151 15.45 -16.86 21.85
C ALA A 151 16.78 -16.12 21.64
N SER A 152 17.29 -15.50 22.69
CA SER A 152 18.67 -15.04 22.73
C SER A 152 19.52 -16.29 22.59
N ASP A 153 20.40 -16.31 21.58
CA ASP A 153 21.48 -17.28 21.54
C ASP A 153 22.19 -17.30 22.90
N PRO A 154 22.38 -18.47 23.53
CA PRO A 154 23.21 -18.54 24.72
C PRO A 154 24.66 -18.28 24.29
N GLU A 155 25.16 -17.09 24.56
CA GLU A 155 26.59 -16.85 24.65
C GLU A 155 27.20 -17.81 25.68
N THR A 156 28.18 -18.59 25.21
CA THR A 156 29.49 -18.79 25.84
C THR A 156 29.53 -19.15 27.33
N ILE A 157 29.51 -20.46 27.65
CA ILE A 157 30.20 -21.12 28.78
C ILE A 157 30.46 -22.57 28.29
N ASN A 158 31.66 -23.06 27.98
CA ASN A 158 32.98 -23.04 28.63
C ASN A 158 34.10 -23.02 27.57
#